data_AF-A0A834DWL3-F1
#
_entry.id   AF-A0A834DWL3-F1
#
_cell.length_a   1.000
_cell.length_b   1.000
_cell.length_c   1.000
_cell.angle_alpha   90.00
_cell.angle_beta   90.00
_cell.angle_gamma   90.00
#
_symmetry.space_group_name_H-M   'P 1'
#
loop_
_entity.id
_entity.type
_entity.pdbx_description
1 polymer ?
#
loop_
_entity_poly.entity_id
_entity_poly.type
_entity_poly.pdbx_seq_one_letter_code
_entity_poly.pdbx_strand_id
1 'polypeptide(L)'
;MVVPAMQLASKIPDMSVQLWSSALLRDLNKACGNAIDAHEAAQMHQNFSQQLLQDHIEACSLPEHNLITWTDGPPPVQFQAQNGPNTSLASLL
;
A
#
# COMPACT_ATOMS: atom_id res chain seq x y z
N MET A 1 6.00 -20.08 2.38
CA MET A 1 6.22 -18.65 2.09
C MET A 1 5.21 -17.70 2.75
N VAL A 2 4.45 -18.12 3.78
CA VAL A 2 3.43 -17.26 4.43
C VAL A 2 4.03 -16.31 5.48
N VAL A 3 5.17 -16.69 6.08
CA VAL A 3 5.80 -15.94 7.18
C VAL A 3 6.31 -14.55 6.76
N PRO A 4 6.97 -14.36 5.60
CA PRO A 4 7.40 -13.02 5.17
C PRO A 4 6.22 -12.09 4.86
N ALA A 5 5.15 -12.61 4.23
CA ALA A 5 3.94 -11.84 3.93
C ALA A 5 3.18 -11.44 5.19
N MET A 6 3.10 -12.31 6.20
CA MET A 6 2.49 -11.99 7.50
C MET A 6 3.33 -10.99 8.31
N GLN A 7 4.66 -11.10 8.30
CA GLN A 7 5.54 -10.13 8.97
C GLN A 7 5.52 -8.77 8.27
N LEU A 8 5.29 -8.74 6.95
CA LEU A 8 5.04 -7.53 6.21
C LEU A 8 3.66 -6.95 6.57
N ALA A 9 2.61 -7.78 6.61
CA ALA A 9 1.26 -7.38 6.98
C ALA A 9 1.16 -6.85 8.42
N SER A 10 1.89 -7.43 9.38
CA SER A 10 1.94 -6.94 10.77
C SER A 10 2.71 -5.63 10.92
N LYS A 11 3.53 -5.26 9.92
CA LYS A 11 4.29 -4.01 9.88
C LYS A 11 3.54 -2.89 9.15
N ILE A 12 2.52 -3.19 8.37
CA ILE A 12 1.67 -2.16 7.74
C ILE A 12 0.87 -1.54 8.89
N PRO A 13 1.14 -0.28 9.27
CA PRO A 13 0.27 0.41 10.21
C PRO A 13 -1.12 0.43 9.57
N ASP A 14 -2.16 0.05 10.30
CA ASP A 14 -3.53 0.09 9.76
C ASP A 14 -3.87 1.55 9.45
N MET A 15 -3.63 1.92 8.19
CA MET A 15 -3.58 3.31 7.77
C MET A 15 -4.95 3.97 7.91
N SER A 16 -6.00 3.16 7.74
CA SER A 16 -7.39 3.52 7.97
C SER A 16 -7.65 3.87 9.43
N VAL A 17 -7.12 3.08 10.37
CA VAL A 17 -7.24 3.34 11.81
C VAL A 17 -6.49 4.60 12.22
N GLN A 18 -5.31 4.85 11.68
CA GLN A 18 -4.55 6.08 11.97
C GLN A 18 -5.19 7.33 11.38
N LEU A 19 -5.78 7.24 10.17
CA LEU A 19 -6.57 8.32 9.57
C LEU A 19 -7.81 8.62 10.41
N TRP A 20 -8.51 7.59 10.85
CA TRP A 20 -9.69 7.74 11.71
C TRP A 20 -9.32 8.35 13.07
N SER A 21 -8.26 7.87 13.72
CA SER A 21 -7.83 8.37 15.03
C SER A 21 -7.35 9.83 14.98
N SER A 22 -6.58 10.20 13.95
CA SER A 22 -6.13 11.59 13.76
C SER A 22 -7.29 12.55 13.44
N ALA A 23 -8.31 12.11 12.70
CA ALA A 23 -9.52 12.89 12.46
C ALA A 23 -10.32 13.11 13.76
N LEU A 24 -10.52 12.05 14.54
CA LEU A 24 -11.17 12.12 15.85
C LEU A 24 -10.42 13.06 16.79
N LEU A 25 -9.10 12.90 16.90
CA LEU A 25 -8.26 13.71 17.78
C LEU A 25 -8.31 15.19 17.42
N ARG A 26 -8.26 15.51 16.13
CA ARG A 26 -8.41 16.89 15.64
C ARG A 26 -9.75 17.48 16.07
N ASP A 27 -10.84 16.75 15.93
CA ASP A 27 -12.18 17.25 16.23
C ASP A 27 -12.42 17.39 17.74
N LEU A 28 -11.88 16.47 18.55
CA LEU A 28 -11.86 16.59 20.01
C LEU A 28 -11.06 17.81 20.47
N ASN A 29 -9.85 18.00 19.95
CA ASN A 29 -9.02 19.16 20.30
C ASN A 29 -9.67 20.48 19.90
N LYS A 30 -10.36 20.53 18.76
CA LYS A 30 -11.18 21.69 18.37
C LYS A 30 -12.33 21.93 19.35
N ALA A 31 -13.05 20.88 19.74
CA ALA A 31 -14.17 20.99 20.68
C ALA A 31 -13.72 21.46 22.08
N CYS A 32 -12.51 21.07 22.51
CA CYS A 32 -11.91 21.50 23.77
C CYS A 32 -11.29 22.91 23.71
N GLY A 33 -11.19 23.54 22.53
CA GLY A 33 -10.54 24.85 22.36
C GLY A 33 -9.01 24.79 22.23
N ASN A 34 -8.43 23.59 22.13
CA ASN A 34 -6.99 23.37 22.00
C ASN A 34 -6.55 23.50 20.53
N ALA A 35 -6.40 24.74 20.06
CA ALA A 35 -6.09 25.03 18.66
C ALA A 35 -4.75 24.45 18.17
N ILE A 36 -3.73 24.40 19.04
CA ILE A 36 -2.39 23.87 18.71
C ILE A 36 -2.47 22.35 18.50
N ASP A 37 -3.03 21.62 19.47
CA ASP A 37 -3.17 20.16 19.38
C ASP A 37 -4.10 19.74 18.24
N ALA A 38 -5.11 20.57 17.91
CA ALA A 38 -5.96 20.37 16.74
C ALA A 38 -5.17 20.52 15.43
N HIS A 39 -4.24 21.47 15.37
CA HIS A 39 -3.39 21.66 14.22
C HIS A 39 -2.40 20.49 14.07
N GLU A 40 -1.79 20.02 15.14
CA GLU A 40 -0.91 18.86 15.13
C GLU A 40 -1.65 17.60 14.65
N ALA A 41 -2.85 17.34 15.17
CA ALA A 41 -3.69 16.24 14.72
C ALA A 41 -4.08 16.38 13.23
N ALA A 42 -4.30 17.60 12.75
CA ALA A 42 -4.53 17.86 11.33
C ALA A 42 -3.28 17.55 10.48
N GLN A 43 -2.09 17.94 10.93
CA GLN A 43 -0.82 17.61 10.26
C GLN A 43 -0.59 16.10 10.19
N MET A 44 -0.81 15.38 11.29
CA MET A 44 -0.73 13.91 11.31
C MET A 44 -1.69 13.29 10.29
N HIS A 45 -2.94 13.75 10.26
CA HIS A 45 -3.93 13.27 9.29
C HIS A 45 -3.49 13.51 7.83
N GLN A 46 -2.90 14.67 7.54
CA GLN A 46 -2.38 14.99 6.20
C GLN A 46 -1.16 14.12 5.82
N ASN A 47 -0.26 13.84 6.76
CA ASN A 47 0.88 12.96 6.49
C ASN A 47 0.42 11.54 6.18
N PHE A 48 -0.54 11.03 6.96
CA PHE A 48 -1.13 9.71 6.75
C PHE A 48 -1.88 9.60 5.42
N SER A 49 -2.63 10.64 5.03
CA SER A 49 -3.33 10.64 3.74
C SER A 49 -2.36 10.67 2.56
N GLN A 50 -1.28 11.45 2.65
CA GLN A 50 -0.26 11.49 1.61
C GLN A 50 0.48 10.16 1.49
N GLN A 51 0.85 9.52 2.60
CA GLN A 51 1.48 8.20 2.55
C GLN A 51 0.55 7.17 1.89
N LEU A 52 -0.74 7.15 2.27
CA LEU A 52 -1.71 6.23 1.68
C LEU A 52 -1.86 6.44 0.16
N LEU A 53 -1.91 7.71 -0.29
CA LEU A 53 -2.01 8.04 -1.71
C LEU A 53 -0.75 7.63 -2.47
N GLN A 54 0.43 7.89 -1.89
CA GLN A 54 1.71 7.51 -2.49
C GLN A 54 1.79 5.98 -2.65
N ASP A 55 1.48 5.23 -1.59
CA ASP A 55 1.47 3.77 -1.62
C ASP A 55 0.46 3.24 -2.66
N HIS A 56 -0.71 3.87 -2.78
CA HIS A 56 -1.70 3.50 -3.79
C HIS A 56 -1.21 3.76 -5.22
N ILE A 57 -0.58 4.92 -5.47
CA ILE A 57 0.00 5.25 -6.77
C ILE A 57 1.12 4.27 -7.13
N GLU A 58 2.02 3.99 -6.19
CA GLU A 58 3.11 3.03 -6.39
C GLU A 58 2.57 1.64 -6.69
N ALA A 59 1.62 1.13 -5.90
CA ALA A 59 1.01 -0.18 -6.12
C ALA A 59 0.31 -0.26 -7.49
N CYS A 60 -0.42 0.78 -7.90
CA CYS A 60 -1.06 0.85 -9.21
C CYS A 60 -0.05 0.97 -10.36
N SER A 61 1.12 1.55 -10.12
CA SER A 61 2.20 1.64 -11.12
C SER A 61 2.98 0.34 -11.30
N LEU A 62 2.82 -0.65 -10.40
CA LEU A 62 3.54 -1.91 -10.51
C LEU A 62 3.09 -2.68 -11.75
N PRO A 63 4.04 -3.27 -12.51
CA PRO A 63 3.72 -4.06 -13.70
C PRO A 63 2.77 -5.23 -13.42
N GLU A 64 2.78 -5.75 -12.20
CA GLU A 64 1.92 -6.86 -11.77
C GLU A 64 0.43 -6.46 -11.69
N HIS A 65 0.11 -5.19 -11.44
CA HIS A 65 -1.26 -4.69 -11.48
C HIS A 65 -1.81 -4.56 -12.92
N ASN A 66 -0.95 -4.46 -13.93
CA ASN A 66 -1.33 -4.52 -15.35
C ASN A 66 -1.79 -5.92 -15.80
N LEU A 67 -1.64 -6.94 -14.95
CA LEU A 67 -2.17 -8.27 -15.22
C LEU A 67 -3.70 -8.30 -15.22
N ILE A 68 -4.39 -7.29 -14.69
CA ILE A 68 -5.87 -7.21 -14.77
C ILE A 68 -6.36 -6.92 -16.20
N THR A 69 -5.57 -6.21 -17.02
CA THR A 69 -5.88 -5.89 -18.43
C THR A 69 -5.44 -6.98 -19.41
N TRP A 70 -5.02 -8.15 -18.94
CA TRP A 70 -4.51 -9.25 -19.78
C TRP A 70 -5.48 -9.76 -20.86
N THR A 71 -6.78 -9.54 -20.70
CA THR A 71 -7.80 -9.91 -21.70
C THR A 71 -7.90 -8.91 -22.85
N ASP A 72 -7.36 -7.69 -22.67
CA ASP A 72 -7.37 -6.62 -23.66
C ASP A 72 -5.94 -6.44 -24.20
N GLY A 73 -5.60 -7.25 -25.21
CA GLY A 73 -4.28 -7.26 -25.85
C GLY A 73 -3.62 -8.64 -25.88
N PRO A 74 -2.39 -8.74 -26.41
CA PRO A 74 -1.62 -9.98 -26.39
C PRO A 74 -1.37 -10.44 -24.95
N PRO A 75 -1.44 -11.76 -24.66
CA PRO A 75 -1.22 -12.27 -23.32
C PRO A 75 0.13 -11.79 -22.78
N PRO A 76 0.21 -11.33 -21.51
CA PRO A 76 1.44 -10.82 -20.94
C PRO A 76 2.53 -11.88 -21.07
N VAL A 77 3.62 -11.52 -21.74
CA VAL A 77 4.81 -12.36 -21.88
C VAL A 77 5.25 -12.72 -20.47
N GLN A 78 5.35 -14.01 -20.15
CA GLN A 78 5.66 -14.50 -18.80
C GLN A 78 6.76 -13.63 -18.20
N PHE A 79 6.44 -12.89 -17.14
CA PHE A 79 7.45 -12.18 -16.36
C PHE A 79 8.45 -13.26 -15.94
N GLN A 80 9.64 -13.25 -16.56
CA GLN A 80 10.73 -14.07 -16.09
C GLN A 80 11.03 -13.58 -14.69
N ALA A 81 10.59 -14.34 -13.69
CA ALA A 81 10.93 -14.10 -12.30
C ALA A 81 12.46 -14.08 -12.21
N GLN A 82 13.05 -12.88 -12.21
CA GLN A 82 14.45 -12.71 -11.91
C GLN A 82 14.64 -13.25 -10.48
N ASN A 83 15.32 -14.40 -10.41
CA ASN A 83 15.84 -15.06 -9.20
C ASN A 83 14.94 -16.11 -8.51
N GLY A 84 14.27 -16.98 -9.28
CA GLY A 84 13.84 -18.32 -8.82
C GLY A 84 14.70 -19.43 -9.44
N PRO A 85 14.87 -20.61 -8.81
CA PRO A 85 15.64 -21.71 -9.40
C PRO A 85 15.01 -22.08 -10.75
N ASN A 86 15.84 -22.14 -11.79
CA ASN A 86 15.49 -22.52 -13.14
C ASN A 86 14.72 -23.85 -13.18
N THR A 87 13.38 -23.81 -13.15
CA THR A 87 12.60 -25.01 -13.44
C THR A 87 12.79 -25.34 -14.91
N SER A 88 13.59 -26.37 -15.12
CA SER A 88 14.10 -26.83 -16.40
C SER A 88 12.97 -27.53 -17.14
N LEU A 89 12.16 -26.76 -17.88
CA LEU A 89 11.18 -27.32 -18.82
C LEU A 89 11.50 -26.97 -20.28
N ALA A 90 12.65 -26.35 -20.54
CA ALA A 90 13.14 -26.03 -21.89
C ALA A 90 13.89 -27.20 -22.58
N SER A 91 13.79 -28.44 -22.08
CA SER A 91 14.55 -29.59 -22.62
C SER A 91 13.69 -30.70 -23.22
N LEU A 92 12.41 -30.45 -23.55
CA LEU A 92 11.50 -31.50 -24.00
C LEU A 92 10.61 -31.16 -25.21
N LEU A 93 11.03 -30.21 -26.05
CA LEU A 93 10.57 -30.04 -27.44
C LEU A 93 11.77 -29.65 -28.30
#